data_AF-A0A1G6BYL6-F1
#
_entry.id   AF-A0A1G6BYL6-F1
#
_cell.length_a   1.000
_cell.length_b   1.000
_cell.length_c   1.000
_cell.angle_alpha   90.00
_cell.angle_beta   90.00
_cell.angle_gamma   90.00
#
_symmetry.space_group_name_H-M   'P 1'
#
loop_
_entity.id
_entity.type
_entity.pdbx_description
1 polymer ?
#
loop_
_entity_poly.entity_id
_entity_poly.type
_entity_poly.pdbx_seq_one_letter_code
_entity_poly.pdbx_strand_id
1 'polypeptide(L)'
;MNEYELFTMIYFVLDAYFEKDIEDSFISTVLSDMNPFVWADIGSADPAMYSEYLEFLNGRAITLENSFDIAKDYVKTIDFADVTAAFEEMSENDWMNYCKKYLSEPHKGGEK
;
A
#
# COMPACT_ATOMS: atom_id res chain seq x y z
N MET A 1 11.59 3.47 5.35
CA MET A 1 10.15 3.25 5.45
C MET A 1 9.52 4.39 6.23
N ASN A 2 8.78 5.23 5.54
CA ASN A 2 7.86 6.23 6.07
C ASN A 2 6.41 5.83 5.70
N GLU A 3 5.44 6.65 6.11
CA GLU A 3 4.01 6.46 5.88
C GLU A 3 3.69 6.33 4.39
N TYR A 4 4.27 7.19 3.57
CA TYR A 4 4.05 7.16 2.12
C TYR A 4 4.66 5.94 1.43
N GLU A 5 5.88 5.56 1.82
CA GLU A 5 6.57 4.38 1.31
C GLU A 5 5.75 3.12 1.63
N LEU A 6 5.21 3.00 2.85
CA LEU A 6 4.33 1.89 3.22
C LEU A 6 3.05 1.89 2.39
N PHE A 7 2.38 3.03 2.26
CA PHE A 7 1.18 3.16 1.43
C PHE A 7 1.43 2.73 -0.03
N THR A 8 2.57 3.14 -0.59
CA THR A 8 2.98 2.77 -1.95
C THR A 8 3.23 1.27 -2.08
N MET A 9 3.85 0.64 -1.07
CA MET A 9 4.05 -0.81 -1.06
C MET A 9 2.72 -1.58 -1.04
N ILE A 10 1.72 -1.10 -0.29
CA ILE A 10 0.39 -1.72 -0.25
C ILE A 10 -0.25 -1.65 -1.64
N TYR A 11 -0.17 -0.49 -2.31
CA TYR A 11 -0.65 -0.34 -3.68
C TYR A 11 0.00 -1.34 -4.63
N PHE A 12 1.33 -1.51 -4.59
CA PHE A 12 2.01 -2.47 -5.47
C PHE A 12 1.58 -3.91 -5.25
N VAL A 13 1.34 -4.33 -4.01
CA VAL A 13 0.86 -5.68 -3.73
C VAL A 13 -0.52 -5.89 -4.33
N LEU A 14 -1.42 -4.94 -4.14
CA LEU A 14 -2.78 -5.01 -4.67
C LEU A 14 -2.79 -4.97 -6.21
N ASP A 15 -2.02 -4.05 -6.81
CA ASP A 15 -1.89 -3.92 -8.26
C ASP A 15 -1.35 -5.20 -8.89
N ALA A 16 -0.32 -5.82 -8.29
CA ALA A 16 0.24 -7.08 -8.78
C ALA A 16 -0.69 -8.29 -8.57
N TYR A 17 -1.45 -8.33 -7.47
CA TYR A 17 -2.39 -9.43 -7.20
C TYR A 17 -3.57 -9.39 -8.16
N PHE A 18 -4.12 -8.20 -8.41
CA PHE A 18 -5.31 -8.01 -9.24
C PHE A 18 -5.02 -7.68 -10.71
N GLU A 19 -3.76 -7.66 -11.14
CA GLU A 19 -3.37 -7.39 -12.54
C GLU A 19 -4.14 -8.27 -13.54
N LYS A 20 -4.47 -9.52 -13.15
CA LYS A 20 -5.17 -10.50 -13.98
C LYS A 20 -6.68 -10.60 -13.74
N ASP A 21 -7.16 -10.10 -12.60
CA ASP A 21 -8.55 -10.22 -12.14
C ASP A 21 -9.25 -8.85 -12.03
N ILE A 22 -8.78 -7.87 -12.82
CA ILE A 22 -9.25 -6.47 -12.80
C ILE A 22 -10.72 -6.29 -13.25
N GLU A 23 -11.41 -7.37 -13.60
CA GLU A 23 -12.83 -7.36 -13.97
C GLU A 23 -13.75 -6.92 -12.82
N ASP A 24 -13.29 -6.97 -11.57
CA ASP A 24 -14.02 -6.38 -10.46
C ASP A 24 -13.93 -4.85 -10.48
N SER A 25 -15.05 -4.20 -10.81
CA SER A 25 -15.19 -2.74 -10.85
C SER A 25 -14.86 -2.04 -9.53
N PHE A 26 -15.06 -2.72 -8.39
CA PHE A 26 -14.74 -2.17 -7.08
C PHE A 26 -13.23 -2.13 -6.87
N ILE A 27 -12.54 -3.25 -7.12
CA ILE A 27 -11.06 -3.31 -7.03
C ILE A 27 -10.42 -2.31 -7.98
N SER A 28 -10.91 -2.23 -9.21
CA SER A 28 -10.42 -1.25 -10.19
C SER A 28 -10.57 0.18 -9.67
N THR A 29 -11.68 0.49 -9.00
CA THR A 29 -11.91 1.81 -8.37
C THR A 29 -10.96 2.03 -7.20
N VAL A 30 -10.84 1.08 -6.28
CA VAL A 30 -9.92 1.17 -5.13
C VAL A 30 -8.48 1.38 -5.59
N LEU A 31 -7.99 0.60 -6.57
CA LEU A 31 -6.65 0.76 -7.12
C LEU A 31 -6.45 2.12 -7.81
N SER A 32 -7.47 2.58 -8.55
CA SER A 32 -7.45 3.89 -9.19
C SER A 32 -7.35 5.01 -8.15
N ASP A 33 -8.17 4.95 -7.09
CA ASP A 33 -8.24 5.97 -6.03
C ASP A 33 -6.98 5.93 -5.15
N MET A 34 -6.43 4.75 -4.90
CA MET A 34 -5.22 4.54 -4.09
C MET A 34 -3.94 4.92 -4.85
N ASN A 35 -3.97 5.02 -6.18
CA ASN A 35 -2.78 5.15 -7.00
C ASN A 35 -1.88 6.32 -6.54
N PRO A 36 -0.67 6.04 -6.01
CA PRO A 36 0.20 7.05 -5.44
C PRO A 36 1.00 7.82 -6.51
N PHE A 37 0.87 7.47 -7.79
CA PHE A 37 1.64 8.05 -8.89
C PHE A 37 0.85 9.02 -9.78
N VAL A 38 -0.45 9.23 -9.50
CA VAL A 38 -1.30 10.15 -10.28
C VAL A 38 -0.79 11.59 -10.18
N TRP A 39 -0.39 11.99 -8.98
CA TRP A 39 0.10 13.34 -8.70
C TRP A 39 1.61 13.35 -8.44
N ALA A 40 2.24 14.52 -8.54
CA ALA A 40 3.68 14.67 -8.29
C ALA A 40 4.02 14.72 -6.78
N ASP A 41 3.05 15.10 -5.95
CA ASP A 41 3.15 15.25 -4.50
C ASP A 41 2.88 13.94 -3.74
N ILE A 42 3.21 13.92 -2.45
CA ILE A 42 3.00 12.77 -1.57
C ILE A 42 1.49 12.63 -1.28
N GLY A 43 0.88 11.60 -1.84
CA GLY A 43 -0.53 11.26 -1.63
C GLY A 43 -1.03 10.19 -2.60
N SER A 44 -2.33 9.98 -2.64
CA SER A 44 -3.03 9.09 -3.59
C SER A 44 -3.84 9.89 -4.61
N ALA A 45 -4.43 9.20 -5.59
CA ALA A 45 -5.28 9.81 -6.59
C ALA A 45 -6.50 10.51 -5.96
N ASP A 46 -7.14 9.84 -4.99
CA ASP A 46 -8.10 10.44 -4.06
C ASP A 46 -7.40 10.84 -2.75
N PRO A 47 -7.25 12.14 -2.45
CA PRO A 47 -6.64 12.61 -1.20
C PRO A 47 -7.33 12.10 0.08
N ALA A 48 -8.62 11.72 0.02
CA ALA A 48 -9.34 11.16 1.15
C ALA A 48 -8.74 9.82 1.58
N MET A 49 -8.43 8.93 0.65
CA MET A 49 -7.83 7.60 0.92
C MET A 49 -6.50 7.71 1.66
N TYR A 50 -5.61 8.61 1.22
CA TYR A 50 -4.34 8.84 1.90
C TYR A 50 -4.54 9.49 3.28
N SER A 51 -5.53 10.38 3.42
CA SER A 51 -5.84 11.02 4.71
C SER A 51 -6.38 10.00 5.73
N GLU A 52 -7.32 9.14 5.31
CA GLU A 52 -7.86 8.05 6.15
C GLU A 52 -6.77 7.05 6.55
N TYR A 53 -5.85 6.75 5.64
CA TYR A 53 -4.67 5.94 5.95
C TYR A 53 -3.77 6.59 7.02
N LEU A 54 -3.51 7.90 6.92
CA LEU A 54 -2.73 8.62 7.94
C LEU A 54 -3.45 8.65 9.29
N GLU A 55 -4.78 8.80 9.30
CA GLU A 55 -5.60 8.69 10.51
C GLU A 55 -5.53 7.29 11.13
N PHE A 56 -5.58 6.24 10.31
CA PHE A 56 -5.40 4.85 10.76
C PHE A 56 -4.03 4.63 11.43
N LEU A 57 -2.97 5.17 10.84
CA LEU A 57 -1.63 5.09 11.41
C LEU A 57 -1.56 5.79 12.76
N ASN A 58 -2.27 6.92 12.92
CA ASN A 58 -2.32 7.71 14.16
C ASN A 58 -0.91 8.04 14.71
N GLY A 59 0.03 8.36 13.82
CA GLY A 59 1.42 8.66 14.17
C GLY A 59 2.24 7.44 14.66
N ARG A 60 1.80 6.21 14.40
CA ARG A 60 2.60 5.00 14.68
C ARG A 60 3.92 5.03 13.91
N ALA A 61 5.00 4.69 14.59
CA ALA A 61 6.31 4.54 13.96
C ALA A 61 6.30 3.34 13.01
N ILE A 62 6.68 3.58 11.75
CA ILE A 62 6.77 2.53 10.73
C ILE A 62 8.23 2.10 10.58
N THR A 63 8.45 0.79 10.72
CA THR A 63 9.72 0.12 10.47
C THR A 63 9.51 -0.97 9.44
N LEU A 64 10.59 -1.44 8.80
CA LEU A 64 10.50 -2.59 7.90
C LEU A 64 9.91 -3.82 8.60
N GLU A 65 10.22 -4.01 9.88
CA GLU A 65 9.79 -5.17 10.66
C GLU A 65 8.29 -5.13 11.00
N ASN A 66 7.71 -3.95 11.28
CA ASN A 66 6.29 -3.85 11.61
C ASN A 66 5.40 -3.50 10.40
N SER A 67 6.00 -3.14 9.26
CA SER A 67 5.29 -2.66 8.08
C SER A 67 4.29 -3.66 7.51
N PHE A 68 4.60 -4.96 7.56
CA PHE A 68 3.71 -6.00 7.04
C PHE A 68 2.44 -6.13 7.88
N ASP A 69 2.59 -6.14 9.20
CA ASP A 69 1.45 -6.20 10.13
C ASP A 69 0.57 -4.94 10.01
N ILE A 70 1.19 -3.76 9.90
CA ILE A 70 0.45 -2.51 9.69
C ILE A 70 -0.31 -2.54 8.36
N ALA A 71 0.32 -3.02 7.29
CA ALA A 71 -0.32 -3.18 5.99
C ALA A 71 -1.53 -4.12 6.08
N LYS A 72 -1.37 -5.29 6.72
CA LYS A 72 -2.44 -6.26 6.95
C LYS A 72 -3.60 -5.69 7.75
N ASP A 73 -3.32 -4.85 8.74
CA ASP A 73 -4.38 -4.22 9.53
C ASP A 73 -5.09 -3.12 8.77
N TYR A 74 -4.38 -2.35 7.94
CA TYR A 74 -4.98 -1.35 7.08
C TYR A 74 -5.90 -1.98 6.01
N VAL A 75 -5.46 -3.04 5.34
CA VAL A 75 -6.31 -3.67 4.31
C VAL A 75 -7.57 -4.32 4.86
N LYS A 76 -7.63 -4.63 6.17
CA LYS A 76 -8.88 -5.05 6.82
C LYS A 76 -9.86 -3.90 7.05
N THR A 77 -9.39 -2.65 7.05
CA THR A 77 -10.28 -1.48 7.13
C THR A 77 -10.89 -1.13 5.78
N ILE A 78 -10.24 -1.55 4.70
CA ILE A 78 -10.83 -1.56 3.36
C ILE A 78 -11.77 -2.76 3.35
N ASP A 79 -13.07 -2.54 3.53
CA ASP A 79 -14.12 -3.56 3.69
C ASP A 79 -14.30 -4.44 2.43
N PHE A 80 -13.27 -5.23 2.08
CA PHE A 80 -13.21 -6.06 0.89
C PHE A 80 -12.40 -7.33 1.12
N ALA A 81 -13.09 -8.47 1.04
CA ALA A 81 -12.49 -9.78 1.33
C ALA A 81 -11.31 -10.10 0.42
N ASP A 82 -11.37 -9.77 -0.88
CA ASP A 82 -10.28 -10.17 -1.80
C ASP A 82 -9.01 -9.33 -1.60
N VAL A 83 -9.13 -8.09 -1.09
CA VAL A 83 -7.95 -7.25 -0.76
C VAL A 83 -7.16 -7.91 0.37
N THR A 84 -7.84 -8.53 1.34
CA THR A 84 -7.16 -9.25 2.42
C THR A 84 -6.46 -10.53 1.92
N ALA A 85 -7.01 -11.21 0.91
CA ALA A 85 -6.42 -12.44 0.34
C ALA A 85 -5.02 -12.21 -0.22
N ALA A 86 -4.78 -11.06 -0.89
CA ALA A 86 -3.48 -10.69 -1.42
C ALA A 86 -2.36 -10.69 -0.35
N PHE A 87 -2.71 -10.34 0.89
CA PHE A 87 -1.77 -10.28 2.02
C PHE A 87 -1.74 -11.57 2.84
N GLU A 88 -2.73 -12.45 2.70
CA GLU A 88 -2.71 -13.79 3.30
C GLU A 88 -1.83 -14.77 2.51
N GLU A 89 -1.79 -14.63 1.18
CA GLU A 89 -0.94 -15.44 0.31
C GLU A 89 0.53 -15.00 0.32
N MET A 90 0.82 -13.77 0.74
CA MET A 90 2.16 -13.21 0.81
C MET A 90 2.89 -13.60 2.10
N SER A 91 4.16 -13.99 1.98
CA SER A 91 5.02 -14.18 3.15
C SER A 91 5.65 -12.86 3.62
N GLU A 92 5.88 -12.73 4.92
CA GLU A 92 6.58 -11.57 5.51
C GLU A 92 7.99 -11.40 4.91
N ASN A 93 8.68 -12.49 4.60
CA ASN A 93 9.98 -12.45 3.94
C ASN A 93 9.91 -11.86 2.52
N ASP A 94 8.89 -12.23 1.75
CA ASP A 94 8.69 -11.67 0.41
C ASP A 94 8.38 -10.18 0.48
N TRP A 95 7.46 -9.79 1.38
CA TRP A 95 7.18 -8.40 1.68
C TRP A 95 8.44 -7.61 2.01
N MET A 96 9.25 -8.09 2.98
CA MET A 96 10.50 -7.44 3.36
C MET A 96 11.47 -7.30 2.18
N ASN A 97 11.55 -8.30 1.31
CA ASN A 97 12.41 -8.25 0.13
C ASN A 97 11.93 -7.19 -0.87
N TYR A 98 10.62 -7.10 -1.11
CA TYR A 98 10.04 -6.07 -1.97
C TYR A 98 10.25 -4.67 -1.40
N CYS A 99 10.01 -4.48 -0.11
CA CYS A 99 10.26 -3.20 0.56
C CYS A 99 11.74 -2.80 0.48
N LYS A 100 12.67 -3.71 0.73
CA LYS A 100 14.11 -3.44 0.62
C LYS A 100 14.50 -3.05 -0.81
N LYS A 101 13.93 -3.73 -1.81
CA LYS A 101 14.18 -3.41 -3.22
C LYS A 101 13.68 -2.00 -3.55
N TYR A 102 12.43 -1.68 -3.21
CA TYR A 102 11.85 -0.35 -3.43
C TYR A 102 12.69 0.75 -2.77
N LEU A 103 13.06 0.55 -1.50
CA LEU A 103 13.87 1.51 -0.74
C LEU A 103 15.32 1.66 -1.26
N SER A 104 15.81 0.71 -2.07
CA SER A 104 17.17 0.74 -2.62
C SER A 104 17.29 1.48 -3.96
N GLU A 105 16.17 1.75 -4.63
CA GLU A 105 16.11 2.44 -5.91
C GLU A 105 15.62 3.89 -5.72
N PRO A 106 15.90 4.83 -6.64
CA PRO A 106 15.24 6.13 -6.62
C PRO A 106 13.72 5.97 -6.70
N HIS A 107 13.01 6.44 -5.69
CA HIS A 107 11.57 6.25 -5.57
C HIS A 107 10.88 7.46 -4.96
N LYS A 108 9.59 7.58 -5.21
CA LYS A 108 8.76 8.66 -4.66
C LYS A 108 8.62 8.48 -3.14
N GLY A 109 8.87 9.54 -2.39
CA GLY A 109 8.91 9.53 -0.93
C GLY A 109 10.27 9.16 -0.31
N GLY A 110 11.27 8.80 -1.12
CA GLY A 110 12.64 8.49 -0.67
C GLY A 110 13.57 9.70 -0.59
N GLU A 111 13.16 10.86 -1.08
CA GLU A 111 13.91 12.12 -0.97
C GLU A 111 13.88 12.60 0.49
N LYS A 112 14.96 12.34 1.23
CA LYS A 112 15.28 12.97 2.51
C LYS A 112 16.36 14.02 2.35
#